data_AF-A0A1F5N270-F1
#
_entry.id   AF-A0A1F5N270-F1
#
_cell.length_a   1.000
_cell.length_b   1.000
_cell.length_c   1.000
_cell.angle_alpha   90.00
_cell.angle_beta   90.00
_cell.angle_gamma   90.00
#
_symmetry.space_group_name_H-M   'P 1'
#
loop_
_entity.id
_entity.type
_entity.pdbx_description
1 polymer ?
#
loop_
_entity_poly.entity_id
_entity_poly.type
_entity_poly.pdbx_seq_one_letter_code
_entity_poly.pdbx_strand_id
1 'polypeptide(L)'
;MLKLLIVGFVVWLSVFTFRVIQIGGIDPTYRDPKTTVLEHFRNSLAEIISQSLPAPQSAILSGIVLGVQETIPFSLRQQLVATSTIHIVVVSGQNLTILAGFLLNLAGYLGRKKVLFLSLFVIVFYSLLTGLQVPVIRAAIMVTLATLAQILGKERTGWWVLSMTGGAMLLYNPNWLLNISFQLSFLATFGVVIVAPIVIKKLKWVPMILREDLGVTISAQALVMPILAYNFGQISLTAIVVNSLILWTVPFTMVSGFLTVFVGFVNNISGQIMGVVPTVLLTYFIDIVEFFAKIPGGSIKIGETGIIMWVGYYLILFAIIWMFGKSWKLKVQS
;
A
#
# COMPACT_ATOMS: atom_id res chain seq x y z
N MET A 1 -13.09 -10.29 -22.94
CA MET A 1 -12.77 -9.75 -21.60
C MET A 1 -12.41 -10.90 -20.66
N LEU A 2 -13.28 -11.92 -20.56
CA LEU A 2 -13.02 -13.17 -19.84
C LEU A 2 -11.71 -13.89 -20.24
N LYS A 3 -11.53 -14.21 -21.54
CA LYS A 3 -10.31 -14.86 -22.07
C LYS A 3 -9.02 -14.09 -21.74
N LEU A 4 -9.13 -12.78 -21.67
CA LEU A 4 -8.04 -11.83 -21.50
C LEU A 4 -7.62 -11.72 -20.02
N LEU A 5 -8.58 -11.76 -19.10
CA LEU A 5 -8.35 -11.93 -17.66
C LEU A 5 -7.79 -13.31 -17.33
N ILE A 6 -8.25 -14.36 -18.04
CA ILE A 6 -7.74 -15.73 -17.87
C ILE A 6 -6.28 -15.84 -18.34
N VAL A 7 -5.90 -15.25 -19.47
CA VAL A 7 -4.49 -15.24 -19.92
C VAL A 7 -3.60 -14.51 -18.93
N GLY A 8 -4.05 -13.34 -18.44
CA GLY A 8 -3.35 -12.60 -17.40
C GLY A 8 -3.18 -13.38 -16.09
N PHE A 9 -4.24 -14.08 -15.68
CA PHE A 9 -4.26 -14.95 -14.52
C PHE A 9 -3.33 -16.16 -14.70
N VAL A 10 -3.33 -16.81 -15.86
CA VAL A 10 -2.48 -17.98 -16.16
C VAL A 10 -1.02 -17.58 -16.22
N VAL A 11 -0.67 -16.49 -16.92
CA VAL A 11 0.71 -15.97 -16.93
C VAL A 11 1.18 -15.65 -15.51
N TRP A 12 0.35 -14.96 -14.72
CA TRP A 12 0.69 -14.65 -13.34
C TRP A 12 0.82 -15.91 -12.47
N LEU A 13 -0.13 -16.84 -12.56
CA LEU A 13 -0.14 -18.09 -11.79
C LEU A 13 1.08 -18.94 -12.14
N SER A 14 1.52 -18.92 -13.40
CA SER A 14 2.72 -19.64 -13.88
C SER A 14 3.99 -19.04 -13.30
N VAL A 15 4.11 -17.71 -13.29
CA VAL A 15 5.23 -16.99 -12.66
C VAL A 15 5.23 -17.20 -11.14
N PHE A 16 4.04 -17.24 -10.53
CA PHE A 16 3.85 -17.48 -9.11
C PHE A 16 4.23 -18.91 -8.71
N THR A 17 3.71 -19.95 -9.39
CA THR A 17 4.06 -21.35 -9.09
C THR A 17 5.53 -21.63 -9.36
N PHE A 18 6.09 -21.12 -10.46
CA PHE A 18 7.51 -21.26 -10.77
C PHE A 18 8.40 -20.72 -9.65
N ARG A 19 8.04 -19.58 -9.06
CA ARG A 19 8.83 -18.97 -7.99
C ARG A 19 8.53 -19.56 -6.61
N VAL A 20 7.28 -19.95 -6.32
CA VAL A 20 6.89 -20.67 -5.09
C VAL A 20 7.62 -22.01 -4.98
N ILE A 21 7.75 -22.73 -6.11
CA ILE A 21 8.50 -23.98 -6.19
C ILE A 21 10.01 -23.73 -6.01
N GLN A 22 10.54 -22.58 -6.47
CA GLN A 22 11.94 -22.23 -6.28
C GLN A 22 12.31 -21.78 -4.85
N ILE A 23 11.37 -21.19 -4.11
CA ILE A 23 11.63 -20.56 -2.79
C ILE A 23 11.40 -21.54 -1.61
N GLY A 24 10.71 -22.67 -1.81
CA GLY A 24 10.52 -23.66 -0.74
C GLY A 24 9.68 -23.19 0.47
N GLY A 25 9.12 -21.98 0.44
CA GLY A 25 8.38 -21.36 1.55
C GLY A 25 8.85 -19.92 1.81
N ILE A 26 7.94 -19.01 2.13
CA ILE A 26 8.27 -17.58 2.29
C ILE A 26 8.48 -17.26 3.77
N ASP A 27 9.58 -17.72 4.35
CA ASP A 27 9.96 -17.37 5.73
C ASP A 27 10.39 -15.88 5.79
N PRO A 28 9.81 -15.06 6.69
CA PRO A 28 10.09 -13.62 6.80
C PRO A 28 11.51 -13.30 7.32
N THR A 29 12.24 -14.28 7.83
CA THR A 29 13.65 -14.19 8.25
C THR A 29 14.61 -14.95 7.32
N TYR A 30 14.09 -15.76 6.39
CA TYR A 30 14.90 -16.54 5.47
C TYR A 30 15.30 -15.69 4.26
N ARG A 31 16.54 -15.21 4.28
CA ARG A 31 17.25 -14.79 3.07
C ARG A 31 17.80 -16.04 2.40
N ASP A 32 17.01 -16.62 1.49
CA ASP A 32 17.45 -17.75 0.66
C ASP A 32 18.74 -17.35 -0.10
N PRO A 33 19.79 -18.18 -0.16
CA PRO A 33 20.98 -17.92 -0.97
C PRO A 33 20.68 -17.54 -2.43
N LYS A 34 19.51 -17.91 -2.97
CA LYS A 34 19.02 -17.53 -4.32
C LYS A 34 18.35 -16.15 -4.41
N THR A 35 18.16 -15.42 -3.30
CA THR A 35 17.77 -13.99 -3.34
C THR A 35 18.87 -13.13 -3.94
N THR A 36 20.11 -13.60 -4.01
CA THR A 36 21.23 -12.90 -4.64
C THR A 36 20.92 -12.41 -6.04
N VAL A 37 20.28 -13.18 -6.93
CA VAL A 37 20.05 -12.71 -8.31
C VAL A 37 19.03 -11.58 -8.36
N LEU A 38 17.93 -11.69 -7.62
CA LEU A 38 16.88 -10.65 -7.58
C LEU A 38 17.33 -9.43 -6.77
N GLU A 39 18.12 -9.64 -5.72
CA GLU A 39 18.75 -8.57 -4.94
C GLU A 39 19.84 -7.87 -5.75
N HIS A 40 20.68 -8.61 -6.46
CA HIS A 40 21.67 -8.02 -7.38
C HIS A 40 20.99 -7.25 -8.49
N PHE A 41 19.93 -7.81 -9.09
CA PHE A 41 19.14 -7.08 -10.09
C PHE A 41 18.54 -5.80 -9.49
N ARG A 42 17.91 -5.87 -8.31
CA ARG A 42 17.38 -4.68 -7.61
C ARG A 42 18.47 -3.67 -7.27
N ASN A 43 19.66 -4.12 -6.86
CA ASN A 43 20.80 -3.26 -6.57
C ASN A 43 21.32 -2.58 -7.84
N SER A 44 21.39 -3.30 -8.97
CA SER A 44 21.72 -2.70 -10.27
C SER A 44 20.69 -1.65 -10.71
N LEU A 45 19.39 -1.90 -10.49
CA LEU A 45 18.36 -0.90 -10.77
C LEU A 45 18.45 0.31 -9.82
N ALA A 46 18.78 0.08 -8.54
CA ALA A 46 18.99 1.15 -7.57
C ALA A 46 20.22 2.00 -7.94
N GLU A 47 21.25 1.38 -8.51
CA GLU A 47 22.42 2.09 -9.03
C GLU A 47 22.04 2.99 -10.22
N ILE A 48 21.23 2.50 -11.17
CA ILE A 48 20.69 3.32 -12.27
C ILE A 48 19.91 4.53 -11.71
N ILE A 49 19.08 4.33 -10.68
CA ILE A 49 18.36 5.43 -10.02
C ILE A 49 19.33 6.43 -9.39
N SER A 50 20.38 5.95 -8.72
CA SER A 50 21.39 6.80 -8.09
C SER A 50 22.20 7.64 -9.09
N GLN A 51 22.40 7.14 -10.30
CA GLN A 51 23.06 7.86 -11.39
C GLN A 51 22.13 8.80 -12.15
N SER A 52 20.81 8.51 -12.11
CA SER A 52 19.78 9.29 -12.82
C SER A 52 19.21 10.45 -11.99
N LEU A 53 19.26 10.37 -10.65
CA LEU A 53 18.71 11.37 -9.75
C LEU A 53 19.71 11.75 -8.64
N PRO A 54 19.70 13.02 -8.18
CA PRO A 54 20.47 13.42 -7.01
C PRO A 54 19.93 12.77 -5.73
N ALA A 55 20.80 12.67 -4.72
CA ALA A 55 20.38 12.36 -3.36
C ALA A 55 19.79 13.63 -2.69
N PRO A 56 18.73 13.53 -1.86
CA PRO A 56 18.11 12.29 -1.35
C PRO A 56 16.94 11.74 -2.19
N GLN A 57 16.60 12.35 -3.33
CA GLN A 57 15.49 11.92 -4.19
C GLN A 57 15.68 10.49 -4.70
N SER A 58 16.89 10.12 -5.11
CA SER A 58 17.22 8.76 -5.56
C SER A 58 16.95 7.69 -4.49
N ALA A 59 17.16 8.01 -3.21
CA ALA A 59 16.89 7.11 -2.09
C ALA A 59 15.38 6.90 -1.87
N ILE A 60 14.58 7.98 -1.92
CA ILE A 60 13.11 7.87 -1.83
C ILE A 60 12.57 7.10 -3.05
N LEU A 61 13.05 7.40 -4.26
CA LEU A 61 12.59 6.72 -5.47
C LEU A 61 12.89 5.22 -5.41
N SER A 62 14.09 4.85 -4.96
CA SER A 62 14.48 3.45 -4.76
C SER A 62 13.61 2.75 -3.70
N GLY A 63 13.23 3.46 -2.64
CA GLY A 63 12.26 2.95 -1.66
C GLY A 63 10.90 2.68 -2.28
N ILE A 64 10.35 3.67 -3.01
CA ILE A 64 9.01 3.61 -3.59
C ILE A 64 8.90 2.56 -4.71
N VAL A 65 9.89 2.53 -5.60
CA VAL A 65 9.86 1.73 -6.85
C VAL A 65 10.45 0.34 -6.64
N LEU A 66 11.56 0.25 -5.90
CA LEU A 66 12.33 -1.00 -5.76
C LEU A 66 12.20 -1.60 -4.36
N GLY A 67 11.69 -0.88 -3.36
CA GLY A 67 11.62 -1.35 -1.97
C GLY A 67 12.97 -1.40 -1.26
N VAL A 68 13.95 -0.63 -1.73
CA VAL A 68 15.28 -0.54 -1.10
C VAL A 68 15.27 0.63 -0.12
N GLN A 69 15.40 0.35 1.18
CA GLN A 69 15.27 1.35 2.25
C GLN A 69 16.63 1.77 2.85
N GLU A 70 17.68 1.00 2.60
CA GLU A 70 18.99 1.15 3.25
C GLU A 70 19.70 2.46 2.87
N THR A 71 19.28 3.08 1.77
CA THR A 71 19.88 4.31 1.24
C THR A 71 19.24 5.60 1.79
N ILE A 72 18.16 5.51 2.57
CA ILE A 72 17.44 6.70 3.08
C ILE A 72 18.20 7.28 4.30
N PRO A 73 18.64 8.56 4.25
CA PRO A 73 19.31 9.20 5.37
C PRO A 73 18.47 9.17 6.65
N PHE A 74 19.11 8.95 7.80
CA PHE A 74 18.41 8.82 9.08
C PHE A 74 17.56 10.06 9.45
N SER A 75 18.05 11.26 9.14
CA SER A 75 17.31 12.52 9.35
C SER A 75 16.01 12.56 8.55
N LEU A 76 16.09 12.24 7.25
CA LEU A 76 14.94 12.17 6.37
C LEU A 76 13.96 11.07 6.80
N ARG A 77 14.49 9.91 7.23
CA ARG A 77 13.67 8.84 7.80
C ARG A 77 12.89 9.34 9.01
N GLN A 78 13.50 10.08 9.94
CA GLN A 78 12.77 10.64 11.08
C GLN A 78 11.67 11.62 10.64
N GLN A 79 11.93 12.47 9.64
CA GLN A 79 10.93 13.40 9.10
C GLN A 79 9.74 12.66 8.45
N LEU A 80 10.03 11.59 7.70
CA LEU A 80 9.01 10.72 7.11
C LEU A 80 8.16 10.02 8.17
N VAL A 81 8.78 9.55 9.26
CA VAL A 81 8.03 8.96 10.38
C VAL A 81 7.21 10.07 11.07
N ALA A 82 7.76 11.28 11.24
CA ALA A 82 7.13 12.39 11.99
C ALA A 82 5.88 12.94 11.28
N THR A 83 5.86 12.87 9.96
CA THR A 83 4.69 13.21 9.14
C THR A 83 3.83 11.99 8.80
N SER A 84 4.16 10.81 9.34
CA SER A 84 3.55 9.52 9.02
C SER A 84 3.52 9.20 7.53
N THR A 85 4.50 9.63 6.75
CA THR A 85 4.63 9.36 5.30
C THR A 85 5.60 8.22 4.97
N ILE A 86 6.31 7.67 5.96
CA ILE A 86 7.25 6.54 5.77
C ILE A 86 6.61 5.32 5.09
N HIS A 87 5.33 5.06 5.34
CA HIS A 87 4.57 3.95 4.74
C HIS A 87 4.31 4.13 3.23
N ILE A 88 4.47 5.34 2.70
CA ILE A 88 4.40 5.66 1.27
C ILE A 88 5.74 5.35 0.61
N VAL A 89 6.84 5.69 1.29
CA VAL A 89 8.20 5.49 0.79
C VAL A 89 8.61 4.03 0.83
N VAL A 90 8.06 3.26 1.77
CA VAL A 90 8.22 1.80 1.79
C VAL A 90 7.21 1.15 0.84
N VAL A 91 7.63 0.11 0.11
CA VAL A 91 6.72 -0.71 -0.70
C VAL A 91 5.58 -1.22 0.18
N SER A 92 4.40 -0.64 -0.03
CA SER A 92 3.18 -0.97 0.70
C SER A 92 2.06 -1.33 -0.26
N GLY A 93 1.05 -2.05 0.25
CA GLY A 93 -0.13 -2.38 -0.55
C GLY A 93 -0.90 -1.15 -1.02
N GLN A 94 -0.78 -0.03 -0.30
CA GLN A 94 -1.37 1.26 -0.66
C GLN A 94 -0.79 1.81 -1.95
N ASN A 95 0.54 1.72 -2.13
CA ASN A 95 1.18 2.14 -3.37
C ASN A 95 0.64 1.38 -4.59
N LEU A 96 0.42 0.07 -4.44
CA LEU A 96 -0.16 -0.75 -5.50
C LEU A 96 -1.63 -0.38 -5.79
N THR A 97 -2.43 -0.12 -4.76
CA THR A 97 -3.82 0.33 -4.91
C THR A 97 -3.91 1.69 -5.58
N ILE A 98 -3.06 2.65 -5.18
CA ILE A 98 -2.98 3.99 -5.78
C ILE A 98 -2.59 3.88 -7.25
N LEU A 99 -1.58 3.07 -7.58
CA LEU A 99 -1.14 2.85 -8.95
C LEU A 99 -2.25 2.20 -9.79
N ALA A 100 -2.94 1.19 -9.26
CA ALA A 100 -4.05 0.54 -9.94
C ALA A 100 -5.20 1.53 -10.21
N GLY A 101 -5.58 2.33 -9.21
CA GLY A 101 -6.63 3.36 -9.34
C GLY A 101 -6.26 4.44 -10.36
N PHE A 102 -5.02 4.92 -10.34
CA PHE A 102 -4.50 5.87 -11.32
C PHE A 102 -4.63 5.33 -12.76
N LEU A 103 -4.21 4.08 -12.98
CA LEU A 103 -4.33 3.47 -14.29
C LEU A 103 -5.79 3.32 -14.71
N LEU A 104 -6.69 2.94 -13.81
CA LEU A 104 -8.13 2.84 -14.10
C LEU A 104 -8.76 4.19 -14.48
N ASN A 105 -8.29 5.32 -13.97
CA ASN A 105 -8.75 6.64 -14.42
C ASN A 105 -8.42 6.91 -15.90
N LEU A 106 -7.35 6.31 -16.43
CA LEU A 106 -7.02 6.37 -17.87
C LEU A 106 -7.98 5.53 -18.73
N ALA A 107 -8.86 4.71 -18.14
CA ALA A 107 -9.80 3.86 -18.87
C ALA A 107 -10.80 4.67 -19.71
N GLY A 108 -11.11 5.89 -19.28
CA GLY A 108 -11.95 6.82 -20.03
C GLY A 108 -11.33 7.24 -21.37
N TYR A 109 -10.00 7.29 -21.46
CA TYR A 109 -9.27 7.78 -22.64
C TYR A 109 -8.78 6.64 -23.55
N LEU A 110 -8.22 5.57 -22.97
CA LEU A 110 -7.57 4.48 -23.71
C LEU A 110 -8.52 3.30 -23.97
N GLY A 111 -9.73 3.34 -23.42
CA GLY A 111 -10.69 2.25 -23.45
C GLY A 111 -10.42 1.21 -22.36
N ARG A 112 -11.49 0.81 -21.67
CA ARG A 112 -11.46 -0.07 -20.49
C ARG A 112 -10.66 -1.36 -20.68
N LYS A 113 -10.67 -1.96 -21.88
CA LYS A 113 -9.90 -3.18 -22.17
C LYS A 113 -8.39 -2.94 -22.15
N LYS A 114 -7.89 -1.90 -22.85
CA LYS A 114 -6.44 -1.62 -22.93
C LYS A 114 -5.87 -1.25 -21.56
N VAL A 115 -6.64 -0.50 -20.78
CA VAL A 115 -6.25 -0.11 -19.42
C VAL A 115 -6.19 -1.29 -18.47
N LEU A 116 -7.15 -2.21 -18.52
CA LEU A 116 -7.06 -3.43 -17.71
C LEU A 116 -5.79 -4.24 -18.04
N PHE A 117 -5.40 -4.30 -19.32
CA PHE A 117 -4.13 -4.91 -19.74
C PHE A 117 -2.92 -4.21 -19.18
N LEU A 118 -2.88 -2.88 -19.31
CA LEU A 118 -1.80 -2.06 -18.83
C LEU A 118 -1.68 -2.15 -17.30
N SER A 119 -2.80 -2.05 -16.57
CA SER A 119 -2.86 -2.22 -15.12
C SER A 119 -2.32 -3.58 -14.68
N LEU A 120 -2.74 -4.66 -15.34
CA LEU A 120 -2.24 -5.99 -14.99
C LEU A 120 -0.75 -6.12 -15.26
N PHE A 121 -0.28 -5.66 -16.42
CA PHE A 121 1.13 -5.68 -16.77
C PHE A 121 1.98 -4.90 -15.75
N VAL A 122 1.57 -3.67 -15.43
CA VAL A 122 2.26 -2.80 -14.46
C VAL A 122 2.25 -3.43 -13.06
N ILE A 123 1.14 -4.00 -12.61
CA ILE A 123 1.05 -4.67 -11.29
C ILE A 123 2.00 -5.87 -11.23
N VAL A 124 2.01 -6.72 -12.26
CA VAL A 124 2.89 -7.90 -12.33
C VAL A 124 4.36 -7.48 -12.41
N PHE A 125 4.67 -6.46 -13.20
CA PHE A 125 6.03 -5.94 -13.33
C PHE A 125 6.52 -5.30 -12.03
N TYR A 126 5.71 -4.42 -11.41
CA TYR A 126 5.96 -3.84 -10.09
C TYR A 126 6.19 -4.92 -9.03
N SER A 127 5.37 -5.96 -9.05
CA SER A 127 5.48 -7.12 -8.16
C SER A 127 6.82 -7.84 -8.27
N LEU A 128 7.28 -8.08 -9.50
CA LEU A 128 8.55 -8.73 -9.76
C LEU A 128 9.72 -7.87 -9.30
N LEU A 129 9.67 -6.56 -9.61
CA LEU A 129 10.72 -5.61 -9.25
C LEU A 129 10.86 -5.38 -7.74
N THR A 130 9.74 -5.35 -7.02
CA THR A 130 9.75 -5.21 -5.55
C THR A 130 10.09 -6.50 -4.81
N GLY A 131 10.24 -7.61 -5.53
CA GLY A 131 10.67 -8.89 -4.97
C GLY A 131 9.54 -9.81 -4.49
N LEU A 132 8.28 -9.59 -4.90
CA LEU A 132 7.08 -10.31 -4.41
C LEU A 132 6.87 -10.19 -2.90
N GLN A 133 6.91 -8.98 -2.38
CA GLN A 133 6.60 -8.74 -0.98
C GLN A 133 5.14 -9.14 -0.64
N VAL A 134 4.89 -9.45 0.64
CA VAL A 134 3.58 -9.86 1.20
C VAL A 134 2.38 -9.01 0.71
N PRO A 135 2.46 -7.66 0.59
CA PRO A 135 1.34 -6.86 0.08
C PRO A 135 0.90 -7.26 -1.33
N VAL A 136 1.83 -7.70 -2.16
CA VAL A 136 1.59 -7.99 -3.57
C VAL A 136 1.00 -9.38 -3.76
N ILE A 137 1.48 -10.35 -2.98
CA ILE A 137 0.89 -11.70 -2.92
C ILE A 137 -0.59 -11.60 -2.51
N ARG A 138 -0.88 -10.80 -1.48
CA ARG A 138 -2.26 -10.54 -1.06
C ARG A 138 -3.10 -9.92 -2.17
N ALA A 139 -2.62 -8.84 -2.79
CA ALA A 139 -3.34 -8.16 -3.85
C ALA A 139 -3.67 -9.11 -5.02
N ALA A 140 -2.74 -9.99 -5.40
CA ALA A 140 -2.94 -10.92 -6.49
C ALA A 140 -3.97 -12.02 -6.17
N ILE A 141 -3.94 -12.57 -4.96
CA ILE A 141 -4.97 -13.52 -4.50
C ILE A 141 -6.34 -12.83 -4.47
N MET A 142 -6.42 -11.59 -3.96
CA MET A 142 -7.67 -10.84 -3.92
C MET A 142 -8.22 -10.56 -5.33
N VAL A 143 -7.38 -10.14 -6.28
CA VAL A 143 -7.79 -9.92 -7.68
C VAL A 143 -8.26 -11.22 -8.34
N THR A 144 -7.57 -12.32 -8.07
CA THR A 144 -7.94 -13.65 -8.57
C THR A 144 -9.32 -14.06 -8.06
N LEU A 145 -9.54 -13.99 -6.75
CA LEU A 145 -10.80 -14.36 -6.11
C LEU A 145 -11.95 -13.43 -6.53
N ALA A 146 -11.70 -12.13 -6.61
CA ALA A 146 -12.68 -11.15 -7.08
C ALA A 146 -13.07 -11.40 -8.54
N THR A 147 -12.10 -11.77 -9.39
CA THR A 147 -12.37 -12.10 -10.79
C THR A 147 -13.15 -13.40 -10.90
N LEU A 148 -12.76 -14.46 -10.18
CA LEU A 148 -13.51 -15.73 -10.11
C LEU A 148 -14.95 -15.52 -9.64
N ALA A 149 -15.16 -14.67 -8.64
CA ALA A 149 -16.49 -14.32 -8.15
C ALA A 149 -17.36 -13.68 -9.24
N GLN A 150 -16.80 -12.74 -10.02
CA GLN A 150 -17.49 -12.13 -11.16
C GLN A 150 -17.82 -13.16 -12.25
N ILE A 151 -16.91 -14.08 -12.56
CA ILE A 151 -17.12 -15.14 -13.56
C ILE A 151 -18.25 -16.09 -13.13
N LEU A 152 -18.32 -16.40 -11.84
CA LEU A 152 -19.35 -17.23 -11.25
C LEU A 152 -20.68 -16.48 -11.03
N GLY A 153 -20.78 -15.21 -11.44
CA GLY A 153 -21.98 -14.38 -11.29
C GLY A 153 -22.33 -14.07 -9.83
N LYS A 154 -21.37 -14.19 -8.90
CA LYS A 154 -21.59 -13.95 -7.46
C LYS A 154 -20.95 -12.63 -7.05
N GLU A 155 -21.76 -11.66 -6.65
CA GLU A 155 -21.26 -10.50 -5.92
C GLU A 155 -20.76 -10.98 -4.54
N ARG A 156 -19.46 -11.13 -4.39
CA ARG A 156 -18.84 -11.47 -3.11
C ARG A 156 -18.40 -10.18 -2.43
N THR A 157 -18.85 -9.99 -1.18
CA THR A 157 -18.46 -8.86 -0.35
C THR A 157 -16.95 -8.86 -0.15
N GLY A 158 -16.34 -7.67 -0.03
CA GLY A 158 -14.89 -7.51 0.16
C GLY A 158 -14.35 -8.32 1.36
N TRP A 159 -15.18 -8.56 2.37
CA TRP A 159 -14.87 -9.45 3.49
C TRP A 159 -14.60 -10.90 3.06
N TRP A 160 -15.42 -11.47 2.17
CA TRP A 160 -15.26 -12.86 1.73
C TRP A 160 -13.94 -13.05 0.97
N VAL A 161 -13.62 -12.11 0.07
CA VAL A 161 -12.36 -12.10 -0.68
C VAL A 161 -11.17 -11.98 0.27
N LEU A 162 -11.27 -11.11 1.28
CA LEU A 162 -10.22 -10.93 2.28
C LEU A 162 -10.03 -12.18 3.15
N SER A 163 -11.10 -12.75 3.71
CA SER A 163 -11.01 -13.96 4.56
C SER A 163 -10.44 -15.15 3.80
N MET A 164 -10.85 -15.35 2.54
CA MET A 164 -10.29 -16.40 1.68
C MET A 164 -8.82 -16.12 1.35
N THR A 165 -8.47 -14.87 1.10
CA THR A 165 -7.07 -14.48 0.87
C THR A 165 -6.22 -14.74 2.10
N GLY A 166 -6.64 -14.29 3.28
CA GLY A 166 -5.92 -14.53 4.53
C GLY A 166 -5.81 -16.00 4.87
N GLY A 167 -6.90 -16.76 4.70
CA GLY A 167 -6.89 -18.20 4.91
C GLY A 167 -5.87 -18.89 3.99
N ALA A 168 -5.90 -18.61 2.69
CA ALA A 168 -4.93 -19.17 1.75
C ALA A 168 -3.49 -18.76 2.07
N MET A 169 -3.30 -17.50 2.48
CA MET A 169 -1.99 -16.97 2.87
C MET A 169 -1.45 -17.64 4.14
N LEU A 170 -2.26 -17.77 5.18
CA LEU A 170 -1.86 -18.36 6.46
C LEU A 170 -1.69 -19.88 6.39
N LEU A 171 -2.45 -20.56 5.52
CA LEU A 171 -2.23 -21.99 5.23
C LEU A 171 -0.87 -22.24 4.59
N TYR A 172 -0.38 -21.30 3.79
CA TYR A 172 0.94 -21.41 3.16
C TYR A 172 2.07 -21.00 4.10
N ASN A 173 1.94 -19.84 4.76
CA ASN A 173 2.88 -19.45 5.80
C ASN A 173 2.18 -18.74 6.98
N PRO A 174 2.15 -19.35 8.17
CA PRO A 174 1.54 -18.74 9.35
C PRO A 174 2.28 -17.49 9.84
N ASN A 175 3.58 -17.35 9.56
CA ASN A 175 4.39 -16.20 9.98
C ASN A 175 3.95 -14.89 9.31
N TRP A 176 3.17 -14.95 8.22
CA TRP A 176 2.61 -13.76 7.57
C TRP A 176 1.62 -13.00 8.45
N LEU A 177 1.08 -13.62 9.49
CA LEU A 177 0.25 -12.95 10.50
C LEU A 177 1.01 -11.82 11.21
N LEU A 178 2.33 -11.93 11.34
CA LEU A 178 3.19 -10.94 11.98
C LEU A 178 3.62 -9.82 11.03
N ASN A 179 3.34 -9.96 9.72
CA ASN A 179 3.68 -8.94 8.76
C ASN A 179 2.73 -7.74 8.89
N ILE A 180 3.31 -6.56 9.14
CA ILE A 180 2.56 -5.30 9.30
C ILE A 180 1.59 -5.09 8.14
N SER A 181 2.04 -5.30 6.89
CA SER A 181 1.18 -5.06 5.73
C SER A 181 -0.04 -5.97 5.69
N PHE A 182 0.09 -7.23 6.14
CA PHE A 182 -1.03 -8.15 6.28
C PHE A 182 -2.03 -7.63 7.31
N GLN A 183 -1.54 -7.28 8.50
CA GLN A 183 -2.35 -6.76 9.61
C GLN A 183 -3.11 -5.49 9.22
N LEU A 184 -2.43 -4.51 8.61
CA LEU A 184 -3.05 -3.24 8.20
C LEU A 184 -4.20 -3.48 7.20
N SER A 185 -4.05 -4.40 6.24
CA SER A 185 -5.12 -4.67 5.27
C SER A 185 -6.31 -5.40 5.88
N PHE A 186 -6.05 -6.35 6.79
CA PHE A 186 -7.12 -7.05 7.52
C PHE A 186 -7.92 -6.08 8.37
N LEU A 187 -7.24 -5.24 9.15
CA LEU A 187 -7.88 -4.24 10.01
C LEU A 187 -8.57 -3.13 9.22
N ALA A 188 -7.99 -2.67 8.12
CA ALA A 188 -8.63 -1.67 7.25
C ALA A 188 -9.95 -2.20 6.69
N THR A 189 -9.97 -3.40 6.10
CA THR A 189 -11.20 -3.97 5.56
C THR A 189 -12.21 -4.29 6.66
N PHE A 190 -11.77 -4.77 7.82
CA PHE A 190 -12.64 -4.98 8.98
C PHE A 190 -13.29 -3.66 9.44
N GLY A 191 -12.50 -2.58 9.54
CA GLY A 191 -12.98 -1.23 9.82
C GLY A 191 -14.01 -0.75 8.80
N VAL A 192 -13.74 -0.93 7.51
CA VAL A 192 -14.69 -0.53 6.45
C VAL A 192 -15.99 -1.32 6.52
N VAL A 193 -15.95 -2.63 6.77
CA VAL A 193 -17.16 -3.46 6.75
C VAL A 193 -18.03 -3.24 7.99
N ILE A 194 -17.42 -3.08 9.17
CA ILE A 194 -18.15 -3.05 10.44
C ILE A 194 -18.34 -1.62 10.96
N VAL A 195 -17.31 -0.78 10.85
CA VAL A 195 -17.29 0.55 11.46
C VAL A 195 -17.83 1.62 10.50
N ALA A 196 -17.56 1.52 9.20
CA ALA A 196 -18.02 2.54 8.24
C ALA A 196 -19.53 2.74 8.22
N PRO A 197 -20.39 1.70 8.24
CA PRO A 197 -21.84 1.91 8.28
C PRO A 197 -22.32 2.70 9.51
N ILE A 198 -21.65 2.53 10.65
CA ILE A 198 -21.96 3.23 11.90
C ILE A 198 -21.52 4.69 11.80
N VAL A 199 -20.30 4.92 11.30
CA VAL A 199 -19.68 6.24 11.17
C VAL A 199 -20.43 7.09 10.14
N ILE A 200 -20.68 6.56 8.94
CA ILE A 200 -21.44 7.25 7.86
C ILE A 200 -22.80 7.74 8.37
N LYS A 201 -23.53 6.90 9.14
CA LYS A 201 -24.83 7.25 9.71
C LYS A 201 -24.77 8.39 10.74
N LYS A 202 -23.62 8.58 11.39
CA LYS A 202 -23.36 9.63 12.38
C LYS A 202 -22.85 10.93 11.75
N LEU A 203 -22.14 10.86 10.61
CA LEU A 203 -21.70 12.03 9.83
C LEU A 203 -22.82 12.68 9.00
N LYS A 204 -24.00 12.88 9.60
CA LYS A 204 -25.14 13.53 8.92
C LYS A 204 -24.88 15.00 8.56
N TRP A 205 -23.99 15.65 9.31
CA TRP A 205 -23.58 17.04 9.13
C TRP A 205 -22.63 17.24 7.94
N VAL A 206 -22.09 16.15 7.37
CA VAL A 206 -21.24 16.19 6.18
C VAL A 206 -22.10 16.05 4.91
N PRO A 207 -21.79 16.80 3.83
CA PRO A 207 -22.46 16.65 2.54
C PRO A 207 -22.44 15.20 2.04
N MET A 208 -23.54 14.75 1.43
CA MET A 208 -23.72 13.36 1.01
C MET A 208 -22.58 12.85 0.11
N ILE A 209 -22.05 13.72 -0.74
CA ILE A 209 -20.93 13.42 -1.66
C ILE A 209 -19.66 12.99 -0.92
N LEU A 210 -19.36 13.58 0.25
CA LEU A 210 -18.13 13.30 1.01
C LEU A 210 -18.36 12.32 2.16
N ARG A 211 -19.62 12.08 2.54
CA ARG A 211 -19.98 11.33 3.73
C ARG A 211 -19.52 9.87 3.67
N GLU A 212 -19.69 9.23 2.52
CA GLU A 212 -19.30 7.83 2.33
C GLU A 212 -17.78 7.68 2.37
N ASP A 213 -17.05 8.45 1.55
CA ASP A 213 -15.59 8.40 1.48
C ASP A 213 -14.92 8.74 2.81
N LEU A 214 -15.39 9.78 3.50
CA LEU A 214 -14.88 10.14 4.83
C LEU A 214 -15.22 9.06 5.86
N GLY A 215 -16.43 8.50 5.82
CA GLY A 215 -16.82 7.45 6.75
C GLY A 215 -15.99 6.18 6.57
N VAL A 216 -15.72 5.77 5.34
CA VAL A 216 -14.82 4.66 4.99
C VAL A 216 -13.41 4.94 5.49
N THR A 217 -12.88 6.14 5.22
CA THR A 217 -11.52 6.54 5.59
C THR A 217 -11.32 6.58 7.10
N ILE A 218 -12.21 7.25 7.84
CA ILE A 218 -12.17 7.34 9.31
C ILE A 218 -12.22 5.94 9.92
N SER A 219 -13.06 5.06 9.37
CA SER A 219 -13.26 3.72 9.89
C SER A 219 -12.06 2.80 9.68
N ALA A 220 -11.44 2.87 8.50
CA ALA A 220 -10.19 2.17 8.24
C ALA A 220 -9.06 2.70 9.15
N GLN A 221 -8.90 4.03 9.23
CA GLN A 221 -7.86 4.66 10.04
C GLN A 221 -8.00 4.32 11.53
N ALA A 222 -9.21 4.36 12.08
CA ALA A 222 -9.44 4.07 13.50
C ALA A 222 -8.95 2.68 13.93
N LEU A 223 -9.08 1.68 13.04
CA LEU A 223 -8.64 0.30 13.28
C LEU A 223 -7.14 0.09 13.05
N VAL A 224 -6.57 0.82 12.10
CA VAL A 224 -5.19 0.68 11.63
C VAL A 224 -4.21 1.50 12.46
N MET A 225 -4.66 2.63 13.02
CA MET A 225 -3.85 3.60 13.78
C MET A 225 -3.04 2.97 14.93
N PRO A 226 -3.56 2.04 15.76
CA PRO A 226 -2.77 1.40 16.82
C PRO A 226 -1.56 0.63 16.33
N ILE A 227 -1.71 -0.11 15.23
CA ILE A 227 -0.61 -0.87 14.64
C ILE A 227 0.43 0.07 14.08
N LEU A 228 0.01 1.15 13.41
CA LEU A 228 0.93 2.17 12.93
C LEU A 228 1.69 2.81 14.10
N ALA A 229 0.98 3.20 15.15
CA ALA A 229 1.58 3.85 16.30
C ALA A 229 2.51 2.92 17.11
N TYR A 230 2.17 1.64 17.27
CA TYR A 230 3.04 0.65 17.89
C TYR A 230 4.31 0.39 17.08
N ASN A 231 4.20 0.23 15.76
CA ASN A 231 5.36 -0.08 14.90
C ASN A 231 6.24 1.13 14.61
N PHE A 232 5.67 2.33 14.57
CA PHE A 232 6.40 3.56 14.23
C PHE A 232 6.69 4.46 15.44
N GLY A 233 6.18 4.13 16.63
CA GLY A 233 6.47 4.83 17.89
C GLY A 233 5.92 6.26 17.97
N GLN A 234 5.03 6.66 17.08
CA GLN A 234 4.45 8.00 17.10
C GLN A 234 3.16 8.11 16.29
N ILE A 235 2.33 9.08 16.67
CA ILE A 235 1.15 9.50 15.92
C ILE A 235 1.39 10.90 15.38
N SER A 236 1.32 11.06 14.07
CA SER A 236 1.37 12.36 13.43
C SER A 236 -0.03 12.99 13.35
N LEU A 237 -0.19 14.17 13.92
CA LEU A 237 -1.40 14.98 13.81
C LEU A 237 -1.48 15.66 12.44
N THR A 238 -0.34 15.90 11.82
CA THR A 238 -0.24 16.49 10.48
C THR A 238 -0.44 15.46 9.36
N ALA A 239 -0.51 14.16 9.68
CA ALA A 239 -0.63 13.08 8.70
C ALA A 239 -1.73 13.29 7.66
N ILE A 240 -2.93 13.72 8.07
CA ILE A 240 -4.06 13.89 7.14
C ILE A 240 -3.74 14.98 6.11
N VAL A 241 -3.22 16.12 6.57
CA VAL A 241 -2.88 17.26 5.71
C VAL A 241 -1.72 16.90 4.79
N VAL A 242 -0.66 16.32 5.36
CA VAL A 242 0.55 15.94 4.60
C VAL A 242 0.20 14.88 3.55
N ASN A 243 -0.53 13.83 3.92
CA ASN A 243 -0.95 12.80 2.97
C ASN A 243 -1.83 13.38 1.86
N SER A 244 -2.75 14.30 2.16
CA SER A 244 -3.57 14.95 1.13
C SER A 244 -2.73 15.77 0.15
N LEU A 245 -1.69 16.45 0.63
CA LEU A 245 -0.80 17.27 -0.20
C LEU A 245 0.20 16.44 -0.99
N ILE A 246 0.51 15.22 -0.55
CA ILE A 246 1.58 14.42 -1.13
C ILE A 246 1.06 13.26 -1.99
N LEU A 247 -0.04 12.60 -1.63
CA LEU A 247 -0.44 11.33 -2.25
C LEU A 247 -0.66 11.41 -3.76
N TRP A 248 -1.03 12.58 -4.28
CA TRP A 248 -1.20 12.78 -5.72
C TRP A 248 0.12 12.64 -6.49
N THR A 249 1.28 12.90 -5.88
CA THR A 249 2.59 12.79 -6.55
C THR A 249 3.06 11.35 -6.69
N VAL A 250 2.58 10.44 -5.83
CA VAL A 250 3.04 9.05 -5.74
C VAL A 250 2.85 8.28 -7.06
N PRO A 251 1.66 8.23 -7.69
CA PRO A 251 1.50 7.49 -8.94
C PRO A 251 2.34 8.08 -10.10
N PHE A 252 2.47 9.41 -10.18
CA PHE A 252 3.33 10.03 -11.19
C PHE A 252 4.81 9.71 -10.97
N THR A 253 5.26 9.75 -9.70
CA THR A 253 6.62 9.38 -9.31
C THR A 253 6.91 7.92 -9.62
N MET A 254 5.95 7.02 -9.37
CA MET A 254 6.08 5.61 -9.71
C MET A 254 6.23 5.39 -11.22
N VAL A 255 5.31 5.93 -12.02
CA VAL A 255 5.34 5.74 -13.48
C VAL A 255 6.60 6.36 -14.10
N SER A 256 6.91 7.60 -13.74
CA SER A 256 8.13 8.28 -14.23
C SER A 256 9.41 7.62 -13.72
N GLY A 257 9.41 7.08 -12.50
CA GLY A 257 10.50 6.28 -11.94
C GLY A 257 10.74 5.00 -12.71
N PHE A 258 9.69 4.24 -13.04
CA PHE A 258 9.80 3.05 -13.89
C PHE A 258 10.39 3.39 -15.25
N LEU A 259 9.91 4.47 -15.87
CA LEU A 259 10.44 4.92 -17.16
C LEU A 259 11.91 5.34 -17.06
N THR A 260 12.30 6.02 -15.98
CA THR A 260 13.69 6.40 -15.70
C THR A 260 14.59 5.18 -15.61
N VAL A 261 14.19 4.16 -14.85
CA VAL A 261 14.94 2.91 -14.72
C VAL A 261 15.03 2.18 -16.06
N PHE A 262 13.92 2.07 -16.79
CA PHE A 262 13.87 1.36 -18.07
C PHE A 262 14.75 2.02 -19.13
N VAL A 263 14.70 3.35 -19.23
CA VAL A 263 15.50 4.13 -20.18
C VAL A 263 16.97 4.20 -19.74
N GLY A 264 17.24 4.35 -18.44
CA GLY A 264 18.58 4.35 -17.87
C GLY A 264 19.31 3.02 -18.05
N PHE A 265 18.59 1.90 -18.10
CA PHE A 265 19.14 0.59 -18.44
C PHE A 265 19.70 0.53 -19.87
N VAL A 266 19.10 1.27 -20.80
CA VAL A 266 19.56 1.34 -22.20
C VAL A 266 20.68 2.37 -22.36
N ASN A 267 20.49 3.56 -21.78
CA ASN A 267 21.46 4.65 -21.84
C ASN A 267 21.30 5.59 -20.63
N ASN A 268 22.42 5.80 -19.92
CA ASN A 268 22.48 6.62 -18.71
C ASN A 268 22.03 8.07 -18.93
N ILE A 269 22.43 8.71 -20.04
CA ILE A 269 22.06 10.11 -20.34
C ILE A 269 20.55 10.26 -20.47
N SER A 270 19.91 9.33 -21.20
CA SER A 270 18.46 9.34 -21.33
C SER A 270 17.76 9.02 -20.01
N GLY A 271 18.38 8.20 -19.16
CA GLY A 271 17.94 7.98 -17.78
C GLY A 271 17.94 9.27 -16.97
N GLN A 272 19.03 10.05 -17.00
CA GLN A 272 19.13 11.35 -16.32
C GLN A 272 18.09 12.35 -16.81
N ILE A 273 17.87 12.45 -18.13
CA ILE A 273 16.83 13.33 -18.70
C ILE A 273 15.44 12.93 -18.18
N MET A 274 15.13 11.63 -18.18
CA MET A 274 13.86 11.13 -17.68
C MET A 274 13.73 11.29 -16.16
N GLY A 275 14.86 11.20 -15.44
CA GLY A 275 15.00 11.37 -14.00
C GLY A 275 14.68 12.77 -13.49
N VAL A 276 14.64 13.79 -14.36
CA VAL A 276 14.22 15.15 -13.99
C VAL A 276 12.77 15.17 -13.47
N VAL A 277 11.87 14.42 -14.12
CA VAL A 277 10.45 14.37 -13.74
C VAL A 277 10.25 13.84 -12.32
N PRO A 278 10.73 12.62 -11.95
CA PRO A 278 10.62 12.14 -10.59
C PRO A 278 11.42 13.01 -9.62
N THR A 279 12.52 13.64 -10.03
CA THR A 279 13.26 14.57 -9.16
C THR A 279 12.40 15.75 -8.74
N VAL A 280 11.70 16.41 -9.66
CA VAL A 280 10.83 17.56 -9.33
C VAL A 280 9.69 17.15 -8.39
N LEU A 281 9.04 16.02 -8.68
CA LEU A 281 7.94 15.51 -7.85
C LEU A 281 8.42 15.11 -6.44
N LEU A 282 9.60 14.51 -6.35
CA LEU A 282 10.21 14.09 -5.09
C LEU A 282 10.75 15.28 -4.29
N THR A 283 11.26 16.32 -4.94
CA THR A 283 11.64 17.56 -4.24
C THR A 283 10.41 18.18 -3.59
N TYR A 284 9.29 18.32 -4.31
CA TYR A 284 8.04 18.77 -3.71
C TYR A 284 7.59 17.87 -2.54
N PHE A 285 7.65 16.54 -2.72
CA PHE A 285 7.34 15.58 -1.65
C PHE A 285 8.19 15.84 -0.40
N ILE A 286 9.51 15.97 -0.58
CA ILE A 286 10.47 16.16 0.51
C ILE A 286 10.26 17.50 1.19
N ASP A 287 10.06 18.58 0.43
CA ASP A 287 9.85 19.92 0.97
C ASP A 287 8.61 19.99 1.86
N ILE A 288 7.51 19.36 1.44
CA ILE A 288 6.29 19.26 2.26
C ILE A 288 6.57 18.44 3.52
N VAL A 289 7.23 17.29 3.42
CA VAL A 289 7.59 16.47 4.58
C VAL A 289 8.47 17.25 5.56
N GLU A 290 9.50 17.92 5.07
CA GLU A 290 10.44 18.68 5.90
C GLU A 290 9.76 19.87 6.58
N PHE A 291 8.90 20.58 5.85
CA PHE A 291 8.12 21.69 6.40
C PHE A 291 7.22 21.23 7.55
N PHE A 292 6.41 20.19 7.34
CA PHE A 292 5.49 19.71 8.36
C PHE A 292 6.18 18.94 9.50
N ALA A 293 7.37 18.38 9.27
CA ALA A 293 8.17 17.76 10.32
C ALA A 293 8.73 18.78 11.33
N LYS A 294 8.92 20.04 10.92
CA LYS A 294 9.40 21.13 11.79
C LYS A 294 8.31 21.74 12.68
N ILE A 295 7.03 21.43 12.44
CA ILE A 295 5.92 22.01 13.20
C ILE A 295 5.94 21.45 14.64
N PRO A 296 6.10 22.32 15.67
CA PRO A 296 6.10 21.88 17.06
C PRO A 296 4.74 21.27 17.42
N GLY A 297 4.76 20.07 18.00
CA GLY A 297 3.54 19.30 18.30
C GLY A 297 2.89 18.60 17.10
N GLY A 298 3.49 18.66 15.90
CA GLY A 298 2.96 17.98 14.71
C GLY A 298 2.98 16.44 14.82
N SER A 299 3.82 15.90 15.70
CA SER A 299 3.81 14.49 16.08
C SER A 299 3.85 14.34 17.59
N ILE A 300 3.08 13.37 18.08
CA ILE A 300 3.12 12.94 19.47
C ILE A 300 3.95 11.67 19.49
N LYS A 301 5.16 11.75 20.07
CA LYS A 301 5.95 10.56 20.37
C LYS A 301 5.19 9.77 21.41
N ILE A 302 4.78 8.58 21.01
CA ILE A 302 4.23 7.61 21.92
C ILE A 302 5.48 6.83 22.34
N GLY A 303 5.81 6.82 23.63
CA GLY A 303 6.95 6.03 24.10
C GLY A 303 6.77 4.55 23.77
N GLU A 304 7.58 3.67 24.35
CA GLU A 304 7.21 2.26 24.45
C GLU A 304 5.97 2.12 25.36
N THR A 305 4.83 2.62 24.93
CA THR A 305 3.58 2.44 25.64
C THR A 305 3.24 0.97 25.50
N GLY A 306 3.26 0.28 26.63
CA GLY A 306 3.07 -1.16 26.69
C GLY A 306 1.79 -1.58 25.97
N ILE A 307 1.77 -2.85 25.53
CA ILE A 307 0.64 -3.56 24.92
C ILE A 307 -0.72 -3.22 25.56
N ILE A 308 -0.74 -2.95 26.88
CA ILE A 308 -1.90 -2.54 27.67
C ILE A 308 -2.62 -1.29 27.12
N MET A 309 -1.91 -0.27 26.64
CA MET A 309 -2.53 0.94 26.10
C MET A 309 -3.27 0.65 24.79
N TRP A 310 -2.67 -0.18 23.92
CA TRP A 310 -3.27 -0.57 22.64
C TRP A 310 -4.44 -1.55 22.83
N VAL A 311 -4.31 -2.49 23.77
CA VAL A 311 -5.42 -3.33 24.20
C VAL A 311 -6.57 -2.48 24.74
N GLY A 312 -6.27 -1.48 25.58
CA GLY A 312 -7.24 -0.51 26.08
C GLY A 312 -7.93 0.27 24.95
N TYR A 313 -7.17 0.75 23.97
CA TYR A 313 -7.73 1.41 22.78
C TYR A 313 -8.68 0.50 22.00
N TYR A 314 -8.28 -0.76 21.72
CA TYR A 314 -9.15 -1.70 21.02
C TYR A 314 -10.40 -2.06 21.83
N LEU A 315 -10.30 -2.17 23.15
CA LEU A 315 -11.45 -2.39 24.04
C LEU A 315 -12.42 -1.21 24.04
N ILE A 316 -11.92 0.03 24.08
CA ILE A 316 -12.73 1.24 23.99
C ILE A 316 -13.40 1.31 22.62
N LEU A 317 -12.66 1.04 21.55
CA LEU A 317 -13.16 1.07 20.18
C LEU A 317 -14.23 -0.03 19.99
N PHE A 318 -14.03 -1.22 20.55
CA PHE A 318 -15.02 -2.28 20.59
C PHE A 318 -16.26 -1.89 21.40
N ALA A 319 -16.10 -1.25 22.57
CA ALA A 319 -17.21 -0.76 23.38
C ALA A 319 -18.03 0.31 22.63
N ILE A 320 -17.38 1.24 21.94
CA ILE A 320 -18.01 2.23 21.07
C ILE A 320 -18.80 1.54 19.95
N ILE A 321 -18.18 0.60 19.23
CA ILE A 321 -18.85 -0.17 18.17
C ILE A 321 -20.05 -0.93 18.76
N TRP A 322 -19.93 -1.54 19.93
CA TRP A 322 -21.01 -2.31 20.55
C TRP A 322 -22.16 -1.39 21.00
N MET A 323 -21.87 -0.28 21.67
CA MET A 323 -22.89 0.69 22.10
C MET A 323 -23.66 1.26 20.92
N PHE A 324 -22.96 1.65 19.85
CA PHE A 324 -23.61 2.20 18.66
C PHE A 324 -24.19 1.12 17.73
N GLY A 325 -23.63 -0.09 17.75
CA GLY A 325 -24.14 -1.27 17.04
C GLY A 325 -25.42 -1.83 17.66
N LYS A 326 -25.65 -1.67 18.97
CA LYS A 326 -26.94 -2.02 19.61
C LYS A 326 -28.11 -1.21 19.04
N SER A 327 -27.86 0.03 18.63
CA SER A 327 -28.85 0.88 17.94
C SER A 327 -29.16 0.44 16.49
N TRP A 328 -28.37 -0.49 15.93
CA TRP A 328 -28.60 -1.09 14.59
C TRP A 328 -29.65 -2.19 14.64
N LYS A 329 -29.62 -3.08 15.66
CA LYS A 329 -30.64 -4.14 15.82
C LYS A 329 -32.02 -3.61 16.21
N LEU A 330 -32.10 -2.50 16.95
CA LEU A 330 -33.37 -1.97 17.45
C LEU A 330 -34.17 -1.13 16.44
N LYS A 331 -33.62 -0.79 15.27
CA LYS A 331 -34.29 0.02 14.23
C LYS A 331 -34.59 -0.71 12.91
N VAL A 332 -34.20 -1.99 12.81
CA VAL A 332 -34.53 -2.86 11.66
C VAL A 332 -35.75 -3.74 11.99
N GLN A 333 -36.25 -3.69 13.24
CA GLN A 333 -37.45 -4.38 13.70
C GLN A 333 -38.61 -3.41 14.04
N SER A 334 -38.50 -2.13 13.66
CA SER A 334 -39.55 -1.10 13.81
C SER A 334 -39.87 -0.49 12.46
#